data_AF-A0A2E3Q527-F1
#
_entry.id   AF-A0A2E3Q527-F1
#
_cell.length_a   1.000
_cell.length_b   1.000
_cell.length_c   1.000
_cell.angle_alpha   90.00
_cell.angle_beta   90.00
_cell.angle_gamma   90.00
#
_symmetry.space_group_name_H-M   'P 1'
#
loop_
_entity.id
_entity.type
_entity.pdbx_description
1 polymer ?
#
loop_
_entity_poly.entity_id
_entity_poly.type
_entity_poly.pdbx_seq_one_letter_code
_entity_poly.pdbx_strand_id
1 'polypeptide(L)'
;MNEKKQQTAYPLRMPKETRQLLENSAKAGGRSLHAEIIQRLQATIDLDELMAEMQTGTYADVGEMLESVLADNNLMTARGEQTFGTAYSMLDRLLDEKLAPIRETLLEVKSYEKRGDKPSPTTKKPIRKTSRPLGMEQDEWEARRAASREPRDE
;
A
#
# COMPACT_ATOMS: atom_id res chain seq x y z
N MET A 1 -16.97 -26.36 -7.04
CA MET A 1 -16.69 -25.42 -5.93
C MET A 1 -15.30 -25.74 -5.41
N ASN A 2 -14.32 -24.83 -5.52
CA ASN A 2 -12.96 -25.08 -5.08
C ASN A 2 -12.91 -24.84 -3.56
N GLU A 3 -12.80 -25.91 -2.76
CA GLU A 3 -12.58 -25.80 -1.32
C GLU A 3 -11.25 -25.10 -1.08
N LYS A 4 -11.29 -23.87 -0.57
CA LYS A 4 -10.12 -23.21 0.01
C LYS A 4 -9.71 -24.00 1.24
N LYS A 5 -8.82 -25.00 1.07
CA LYS A 5 -8.20 -25.70 2.20
C LYS A 5 -7.58 -24.64 3.12
N GLN A 6 -8.08 -24.55 4.35
CA GLN A 6 -7.50 -23.67 5.36
C GLN A 6 -6.04 -24.10 5.56
N GLN A 7 -5.12 -23.15 5.44
CA GLN A 7 -3.72 -23.40 5.71
C GLN A 7 -3.55 -23.77 7.19
N THR A 8 -2.76 -24.81 7.46
CA THR A 8 -2.42 -25.23 8.82
C THR A 8 -1.69 -24.10 9.54
N ALA A 9 -2.17 -23.74 10.73
CA ALA A 9 -1.57 -22.68 11.55
C ALA A 9 -0.12 -23.03 11.92
N TYR A 10 0.80 -22.07 11.74
CA TYR A 10 2.19 -22.21 12.17
C TYR A 10 2.32 -21.81 13.65
N PRO A 11 2.67 -22.74 14.57
CA PRO A 11 2.77 -22.43 15.99
C PRO A 11 4.05 -21.63 16.28
N LEU A 12 3.91 -20.31 16.41
CA LEU A 12 5.02 -19.41 16.74
C LEU A 12 5.22 -19.33 18.26
N ARG A 13 6.41 -19.69 18.74
CA ARG A 13 6.81 -19.49 20.14
C ARG A 13 7.39 -18.08 20.31
N MET A 14 6.63 -17.19 20.94
CA MET A 14 7.05 -15.82 21.22
C MET A 14 7.31 -15.61 22.71
N PRO A 15 8.40 -14.92 23.09
CA PRO A 15 8.57 -14.38 24.43
C PRO A 15 7.37 -13.50 24.85
N LYS A 16 7.06 -13.51 26.14
CA LYS A 16 5.88 -12.79 26.68
C LYS A 16 5.93 -11.30 26.36
N GLU A 17 7.10 -10.69 26.48
CA GLU A 17 7.33 -9.26 26.23
C GLU A 17 7.05 -8.91 24.76
N THR A 18 7.65 -9.65 23.83
CA THR A 18 7.45 -9.46 22.38
C THR A 18 5.98 -9.62 21.99
N ARG A 19 5.31 -10.64 22.55
CA ARG A 19 3.89 -10.86 22.30
C ARG A 19 3.04 -9.68 22.79
N GLN A 20 3.32 -9.16 23.98
CA GLN A 20 2.60 -8.02 24.53
C GLN A 20 2.74 -6.76 23.67
N LEU A 21 3.95 -6.50 23.16
CA LEU A 21 4.22 -5.38 22.26
C LEU A 21 3.42 -5.50 20.95
N LEU A 22 3.39 -6.70 20.36
CA LEU A 22 2.61 -6.96 19.15
C LEU A 22 1.10 -6.86 19.38
N GLU A 23 0.59 -7.35 20.51
CA GLU A 23 -0.82 -7.22 20.87
C GLU A 23 -1.23 -5.75 21.07
N ASN A 24 -0.37 -4.94 21.68
CA ASN A 24 -0.62 -3.50 21.84
C ASN A 24 -0.61 -2.78 20.48
N SER A 25 0.34 -3.11 19.60
CA SER A 25 0.39 -2.58 18.23
C SER A 25 -0.86 -2.94 17.43
N ALA A 26 -1.27 -4.22 17.48
CA ALA A 26 -2.45 -4.71 16.79
C ALA A 26 -3.72 -3.98 17.24
N LYS A 27 -3.87 -3.75 18.55
CA LYS A 27 -4.99 -2.97 19.12
C LYS A 27 -4.97 -1.52 18.64
N ALA A 28 -3.80 -0.87 18.66
CA ALA A 28 -3.66 0.50 18.18
C ALA A 28 -3.97 0.63 16.68
N GLY A 29 -3.59 -0.37 15.88
CA GLY A 29 -3.89 -0.44 14.45
C GLY A 29 -5.29 -0.94 14.10
N GLY A 30 -6.11 -1.34 15.08
CA GLY A 30 -7.45 -1.90 14.86
C GLY A 30 -7.45 -3.24 14.11
N ARG A 31 -6.38 -4.05 14.25
CA ARG A 31 -6.20 -5.33 13.54
C ARG A 31 -6.06 -6.49 14.52
N SER A 32 -6.23 -7.72 14.02
CA SER A 32 -5.93 -8.91 14.81
C SER A 32 -4.42 -9.09 14.97
N LEU A 33 -3.98 -9.76 16.04
CA LEU A 33 -2.57 -10.07 16.26
C LEU A 33 -1.95 -10.81 15.06
N HIS A 34 -2.70 -11.74 14.47
CA HIS A 34 -2.23 -12.47 13.29
C HIS A 34 -2.04 -11.55 12.09
N ALA A 35 -3.01 -10.67 11.81
CA ALA A 35 -2.90 -9.70 10.72
C ALA A 35 -1.72 -8.74 10.94
N GLU A 36 -1.47 -8.30 12.17
CA GLU A 36 -0.32 -7.46 12.52
C GLU A 36 1.02 -8.18 12.27
N ILE A 37 1.13 -9.46 12.65
CA ILE A 37 2.33 -10.26 12.41
C ILE A 37 2.58 -10.40 10.90
N ILE A 38 1.55 -10.77 10.13
CA ILE A 38 1.67 -10.91 8.67
C ILE A 38 2.04 -9.58 8.02
N GLN A 39 1.41 -8.48 8.43
CA GLN A 39 1.69 -7.16 7.88
C GLN A 39 3.14 -6.72 8.15
N ARG A 40 3.65 -6.94 9.36
CA ARG A 40 5.05 -6.63 9.68
C ARG A 40 6.03 -7.48 8.89
N LEU A 41 5.77 -8.80 8.78
CA LEU A 41 6.61 -9.69 7.98
C LEU A 41 6.63 -9.27 6.51
N GLN A 42 5.47 -8.97 5.93
CA GLN A 42 5.39 -8.51 4.55
C GLN A 42 6.14 -7.19 4.36
N ALA A 43 5.96 -6.23 5.26
CA ALA A 43 6.66 -4.95 5.18
C ALA A 43 8.19 -5.11 5.23
N THR A 44 8.70 -6.03 6.06
CA THR A 44 10.15 -6.32 6.10
C THR A 44 10.62 -7.00 4.81
N ILE A 45 9.86 -7.96 4.27
CA ILE A 45 10.20 -8.63 3.01
C ILE A 45 10.20 -7.63 1.85
N ASP A 46 9.15 -6.82 1.70
CA ASP A 46 9.04 -5.81 0.64
C ASP A 46 10.20 -4.80 0.72
N LEU A 47 10.62 -4.46 1.93
CA LEU A 47 11.74 -3.55 2.16
C LEU A 47 13.09 -4.21 1.81
N ASP A 48 13.29 -5.46 2.21
CA ASP A 48 14.50 -6.22 1.84
C ASP A 48 14.59 -6.41 0.32
N GLU A 49 13.47 -6.67 -0.37
CA GLU A 49 13.41 -6.76 -1.84
C GLU A 49 13.79 -5.43 -2.49
N LEU A 50 13.19 -4.31 -2.04
CA LEU A 50 13.52 -2.97 -2.53
C LEU A 50 15.00 -2.64 -2.31
N MET A 51 15.54 -2.96 -1.13
CA MET A 51 16.94 -2.71 -0.81
C MET A 51 17.91 -3.60 -1.60
N ALA A 52 17.52 -4.84 -1.88
CA ALA A 52 18.28 -5.75 -2.75
C ALA A 52 18.34 -5.22 -4.18
N GLU A 53 17.22 -4.70 -4.72
CA GLU A 53 17.19 -4.03 -6.03
C GLU A 53 18.11 -2.81 -6.07
N MET A 54 18.17 -2.04 -4.98
CA MET A 54 19.04 -0.87 -4.84
C MET A 54 20.51 -1.21 -4.49
N GLN A 55 20.86 -2.50 -4.30
CA GLN A 55 22.18 -2.95 -3.84
C GLN A 55 22.64 -2.31 -2.51
N THR A 56 21.70 -1.99 -1.62
CA THR A 56 21.97 -1.24 -0.37
C THR A 56 22.08 -2.09 0.89
N GLY A 57 22.14 -3.43 0.79
CA GLY A 57 22.16 -4.35 1.93
C GLY A 57 20.75 -4.77 2.37
N THR A 58 20.63 -5.36 3.56
CA THR A 58 19.35 -5.80 4.15
C THR A 58 18.84 -4.82 5.21
N TYR A 59 17.56 -4.91 5.57
CA TYR A 59 16.99 -4.12 6.67
C TYR A 59 17.74 -4.34 8.00
N ALA A 60 18.21 -5.57 8.24
CA ALA A 60 19.02 -5.89 9.43
C ALA A 60 20.33 -5.09 9.45
N ASP A 61 21.01 -4.98 8.31
CA ASP A 61 22.26 -4.21 8.18
C ASP A 61 22.04 -2.72 8.48
N VAL A 62 20.90 -2.16 8.07
CA VAL A 62 20.53 -0.76 8.38
C VAL A 62 20.27 -0.58 9.87
N GLY A 63 19.61 -1.56 10.51
CA GLY A 63 19.41 -1.56 11.95
C GLY A 63 20.72 -1.54 12.72
N GLU A 64 21.66 -2.41 12.36
CA GLU A 64 23.01 -2.45 12.96
C GLU A 64 23.78 -1.15 12.71
N MET A 65 23.69 -0.59 11.51
CA MET A 65 24.31 0.70 11.18
C MET A 65 23.73 1.83 12.05
N LEU A 66 22.41 1.85 12.25
CA LEU A 66 21.75 2.87 13.07
C LEU A 66 22.16 2.76 14.54
N GLU A 67 22.22 1.54 15.08
CA GLU A 67 22.68 1.30 16.45
C GLU A 67 24.13 1.74 16.64
N SER A 68 25.01 1.46 15.67
CA SER A 68 26.40 1.94 15.69
C SER A 68 26.46 3.46 15.69
N VAL A 69 25.71 4.14 14.82
CA VAL A 69 25.69 5.60 14.74
C VAL A 69 25.17 6.23 16.04
N LEU A 70 24.15 5.62 16.66
CA LEU A 70 23.64 6.07 17.96
C LEU A 70 24.66 5.87 19.09
N ALA A 71 25.36 4.74 19.11
CA ALA A 71 26.41 4.46 20.08
C ALA A 71 27.59 5.45 19.94
N ASP A 72 28.04 5.70 18.71
CA ASP A 72 29.10 6.66 18.41
C ASP A 72 28.69 8.09 18.81
N ASN A 73 27.44 8.48 18.54
CA ASN A 73 26.93 9.79 18.93
C ASN A 73 26.88 9.96 20.46
N ASN A 74 26.45 8.93 21.20
CA ASN A 74 26.47 8.96 22.66
C ASN A 74 27.90 9.10 23.20
N LEU A 75 28.87 8.40 22.60
CA LEU A 75 30.27 8.44 23.00
C LEU A 75 30.92 9.81 22.68
N MET A 76 30.60 10.39 21.53
CA MET A 76 31.04 11.73 21.14
C MET A 76 30.43 12.82 22.03
N THR A 77 29.15 12.68 22.39
CA THR A 77 28.45 13.57 23.33
C THR A 77 29.09 13.49 24.73
N ALA A 78 29.44 12.28 25.19
CA ALA A 78 30.14 12.09 26.46
C ALA A 78 31.56 12.70 26.48
N ARG A 79 32.18 12.87 25.31
CA ARG A 79 33.48 13.55 25.12
C ARG A 79 33.37 15.07 24.98
N GLY A 80 32.15 15.62 24.92
CA GLY A 80 31.92 17.07 24.78
C GLY A 80 32.14 17.58 23.35
N GLU A 81 32.22 16.69 22.36
CA GLU A 81 32.33 17.07 20.95
C GLU A 81 30.93 17.44 20.40
N GLN A 82 30.83 18.49 19.59
CA GLN A 82 29.54 18.88 19.00
C GLN A 82 29.10 17.86 17.94
N THR A 83 28.20 16.96 18.35
CA THR A 83 27.67 15.87 17.52
C THR A 83 26.55 16.27 16.56
N PHE A 84 25.88 17.39 16.82
CA PHE A 84 24.68 17.79 16.09
C PHE A 84 24.97 18.27 14.65
N GLY A 85 26.19 18.70 14.32
CA GLY A 85 26.52 19.14 12.95
C GLY A 85 26.87 17.99 12.02
N THR A 86 27.72 17.07 12.47
CA THR A 86 28.32 16.01 11.65
C THR A 86 27.38 14.83 11.43
N ALA A 87 26.65 14.40 12.47
CA ALA A 87 25.71 13.30 12.33
C ALA A 87 24.49 13.70 11.47
N TYR A 88 24.00 14.94 11.63
CA TYR A 88 22.92 15.46 10.79
C TYR A 88 23.36 15.71 9.36
N SER A 89 24.58 16.21 9.12
CA SER A 89 25.08 16.35 7.74
C SER A 89 25.38 15.02 7.05
N MET A 90 25.78 13.98 7.81
CA MET A 90 25.87 12.62 7.27
C MET A 90 24.48 12.03 6.98
N LEU A 91 23.51 12.23 7.88
CA LEU A 91 22.12 11.81 7.66
C LEU A 91 21.47 12.55 6.49
N ASP A 92 21.64 13.86 6.36
CA ASP A 92 21.15 14.66 5.23
C ASP A 92 21.78 14.18 3.93
N ARG A 93 23.10 13.93 3.92
CA ARG A 93 23.78 13.40 2.73
C ARG A 93 23.28 12.02 2.35
N LEU A 94 23.08 11.13 3.32
CA LEU A 94 22.52 9.78 3.07
C LEU A 94 21.06 9.85 2.62
N LEU A 95 20.26 10.73 3.21
CA LEU A 95 18.88 10.95 2.82
C LEU A 95 18.81 11.52 1.40
N ASP A 96 19.63 12.51 1.06
CA ASP A 96 19.69 13.06 -0.30
C ASP A 96 20.15 12.00 -1.30
N GLU A 97 21.20 11.23 -0.99
CA GLU A 97 21.73 10.19 -1.88
C GLU A 97 20.71 9.06 -2.12
N LYS A 98 19.96 8.66 -1.08
CA LYS A 98 18.97 7.57 -1.19
C LYS A 98 17.59 8.04 -1.65
N LEU A 99 17.17 9.26 -1.34
CA LEU A 99 15.87 9.80 -1.74
C LEU A 99 15.90 10.47 -3.12
N ALA A 100 17.06 10.92 -3.61
CA ALA A 100 17.19 11.45 -4.97
C ALA A 100 16.63 10.51 -6.06
N PRO A 101 17.00 9.21 -6.12
CA PRO A 101 16.47 8.30 -7.14
C PRO A 101 14.97 8.03 -6.99
N ILE A 102 14.45 8.01 -5.76
CA ILE A 102 13.01 7.87 -5.48
C ILE A 102 12.25 9.13 -5.94
N ARG A 103 12.83 10.31 -5.76
CA ARG A 103 12.25 11.58 -6.21
C ARG A 103 12.24 11.68 -7.73
N GLU A 104 13.31 11.24 -8.38
CA GLU A 104 13.44 11.24 -9.84
C GLU A 104 12.41 10.29 -10.48
N THR A 105 12.31 9.05 -9.99
CA THR A 105 11.28 8.10 -10.44
C THR A 105 9.85 8.60 -10.20
N LEU A 106 9.56 9.24 -9.06
CA LEU A 106 8.23 9.83 -8.81
C LEU A 106 7.91 11.03 -9.73
N LEU A 107 8.91 11.81 -10.12
CA LEU A 107 8.75 12.90 -11.09
C LEU A 107 8.53 12.35 -12.51
N GLU A 108 9.19 11.26 -12.87
CA GLU A 108 8.95 10.54 -14.13
C GLU A 108 7.54 9.93 -14.17
N VAL A 109 7.07 9.32 -13.07
CA VAL A 109 5.71 8.75 -12.97
C VAL A 109 4.62 9.83 -13.14
N LYS A 110 4.81 11.04 -12.60
CA LYS A 110 3.86 12.16 -12.81
C LYS A 110 3.77 12.64 -14.26
N SER A 111 4.78 12.35 -15.09
CA SER A 111 4.74 12.71 -16.52
C SER A 111 3.82 11.80 -17.35
N TYR A 112 3.38 10.66 -16.80
CA TYR A 112 2.46 9.74 -17.48
C TYR A 112 0.96 10.03 -17.27
N GLU A 113 0.57 11.01 -16.44
CA GLU A 113 -0.85 11.33 -16.17
C GLU A 113 -1.50 12.29 -17.18
N LYS A 114 -0.81 12.72 -18.23
CA LYS A 114 -1.44 13.37 -19.40
C LYS A 114 -1.77 12.38 -20.52
N ARG A 115 -2.35 11.22 -20.18
CA ARG A 115 -3.14 10.45 -21.16
C ARG A 115 -4.53 11.06 -21.25
N GLY A 116 -4.70 11.91 -22.26
CA GLY A 116 -5.87 12.76 -22.45
C GLY A 116 -7.21 12.04 -22.55
N ASP A 117 -8.26 12.80 -22.22
CA ASP A 117 -9.59 12.92 -22.86
C ASP A 117 -10.24 11.71 -23.54
N LYS A 118 -9.91 10.48 -23.13
CA LYS A 118 -10.66 9.29 -23.54
C LYS A 118 -11.46 8.82 -22.33
N PRO A 119 -12.80 8.87 -22.38
CA PRO A 119 -13.62 8.37 -21.29
C PRO A 119 -13.30 6.89 -21.06
N SER A 120 -13.14 6.54 -19.78
CA SER A 120 -12.89 5.16 -19.34
C SER A 120 -13.83 4.17 -20.02
N PRO A 121 -13.37 2.96 -20.43
CA PRO A 121 -14.21 1.90 -20.97
C PRO A 121 -15.33 1.46 -20.02
N THR A 122 -15.23 1.83 -18.74
CA THR A 122 -16.20 1.51 -17.69
C THR A 122 -17.21 2.61 -17.40
N THR A 123 -17.21 3.72 -18.13
CA THR A 123 -18.29 4.72 -18.06
C THR A 123 -19.54 4.13 -18.70
N LYS A 124 -20.29 3.37 -17.90
CA LYS A 124 -21.60 2.82 -18.27
C LYS A 124 -22.45 3.98 -18.77
N LYS A 125 -22.89 3.92 -20.04
CA LYS A 125 -23.94 4.78 -20.56
C LYS A 125 -25.08 4.81 -19.54
N PRO A 126 -25.58 5.99 -19.13
CA PRO A 126 -26.67 6.05 -18.17
C PRO A 126 -27.84 5.26 -18.75
N ILE A 127 -28.21 4.17 -18.07
CA ILE A 127 -29.40 3.38 -18.42
C ILE A 127 -30.56 4.34 -18.25
N ARG A 128 -31.09 4.86 -19.37
CA ARG A 128 -32.33 5.61 -19.37
C ARG A 128 -33.41 4.64 -18.89
N LYS A 129 -33.76 4.71 -17.61
CA LYS A 129 -34.94 4.05 -17.07
C LYS A 129 -36.12 4.71 -17.77
N THR A 130 -36.64 4.10 -18.83
CA THR A 130 -37.92 4.48 -19.42
C THR A 130 -39.00 4.10 -18.41
N SER A 131 -39.29 5.00 -17.48
CA SER A 131 -40.44 4.87 -16.59
C SER A 131 -41.73 4.95 -17.41
N ARG A 132 -42.74 4.15 -17.02
CA ARG A 132 -44.08 4.21 -17.61
C ARG A 132 -44.63 5.64 -17.48
N PRO A 133 -45.15 6.26 -18.55
CA PRO A 133 -45.82 7.56 -18.47
C PRO A 133 -47.00 7.49 -17.51
N LEU A 134 -47.20 8.55 -16.72
CA LEU A 134 -48.32 8.64 -15.79
C LEU A 134 -49.64 8.68 -16.59
N GLY A 135 -50.57 7.76 -16.31
CA GLY A 135 -51.87 7.67 -17.00
C GLY A 135 -51.95 6.64 -18.13
N MET A 136 -50.87 5.91 -18.43
CA MET A 136 -50.89 4.80 -19.39
C MET A 136 -51.12 3.47 -18.69
N GLU A 137 -52.08 2.67 -19.16
CA GLU A 137 -52.35 1.34 -18.61
C GLU A 137 -51.15 0.40 -18.81
N GLN A 138 -51.01 -0.57 -17.89
CA GLN A 138 -49.81 -1.43 -17.82
C GLN A 138 -49.65 -2.24 -19.12
N ASP A 139 -50.73 -2.79 -19.63
CA ASP A 139 -50.76 -3.64 -20.81
C ASP A 139 -50.38 -2.86 -22.08
N GLU A 140 -50.82 -1.61 -22.18
CA GLU A 140 -50.50 -0.72 -23.29
C GLU A 140 -49.01 -0.36 -23.30
N TRP A 141 -48.42 -0.14 -22.11
CA TRP A 141 -46.98 0.12 -21.98
C TRP A 141 -46.13 -1.09 -22.35
N GLU A 142 -46.57 -2.30 -21.98
CA GLU A 142 -45.86 -3.55 -22.28
C GLU A 142 -45.93 -3.91 -23.76
N ALA A 143 -47.09 -3.75 -24.41
CA ALA A 143 -47.24 -3.94 -25.85
C ALA A 143 -46.30 -3.01 -26.65
N ARG A 144 -46.19 -1.75 -26.22
CA ARG A 144 -45.33 -0.74 -26.85
C ARG A 144 -43.83 -1.04 -26.64
N ARG A 145 -43.47 -1.65 -25.51
CA ARG A 145 -42.10 -2.13 -25.25
C ARG A 145 -41.76 -3.39 -26.04
N ALA A 146 -42.73 -4.27 -26.26
CA ALA A 146 -42.56 -5.47 -27.08
C ALA A 146 -42.35 -5.10 -28.56
N ALA A 147 -43.16 -4.17 -29.10
CA ALA A 147 -43.02 -3.68 -30.47
C ALA A 147 -41.69 -2.96 -30.74
N SER A 148 -41.10 -2.30 -29.74
CA SER A 148 -39.79 -1.63 -29.89
C SER A 148 -38.58 -2.55 -29.71
N ARG A 149 -38.81 -3.82 -29.35
CA ARG A 149 -37.78 -4.86 -29.13
C ARG A 149 -37.66 -5.86 -30.29
N GLU A 150 -38.41 -5.67 -31.38
CA GLU A 150 -38.19 -6.50 -32.56
C GLU A 150 -36.74 -6.35 -33.07
N PRO A 151 -36.06 -7.47 -33.37
CA PRO A 151 -34.69 -7.44 -33.84
C PRO A 151 -34.66 -6.72 -35.20
N ARG A 152 -33.79 -5.71 -35.34
CA ARG A 152 -33.26 -5.37 -36.66
C ARG A 152 -32.37 -6.54 -37.05
N ASP A 153 -32.86 -7.39 -37.93
CA ASP A 153 -32.07 -8.43 -38.59
C ASP A 153 -30.93 -7.76 -39.36
N GLU A 154 -29.70 -7.85 -38.84
CA GLU A 154 -28.42 -7.79 -39.55
C GLU A 154 -27.44 -8.79 -38.93
#